data_AF-A0A1G8L1P3-F1
#
_entry.id   AF-A0A1G8L1P3-F1
#
_cell.length_a   1.000
_cell.length_b   1.000
_cell.length_c   1.000
_cell.angle_alpha   90.00
_cell.angle_beta   90.00
_cell.angle_gamma   90.00
#
_symmetry.space_group_name_H-M   'P 1'
#
loop_
_entity.id
_entity.type
_entity.pdbx_description
1 polymer ?
#
loop_
_entity_poly.entity_id
_entity_poly.type
_entity_poly.pdbx_seq_one_letter_code
_entity_poly.pdbx_strand_id
1 'polypeptide(L)' 'MTHSDARYQTAYRITYITLDDVQLHFETEIAIADGDGGLTLQQSATPPAERRALRELIQAQGQAPF' A
#
# COMPACT_ATOMS: atom_id res chain seq x y z
N MET A 1 -20.13 13.37 30.23
CA MET A 1 -18.75 13.13 29.77
C MET A 1 -18.80 12.00 28.77
N THR A 2 -19.16 12.31 27.53
CA THR A 2 -19.28 11.32 26.45
C THR A 2 -17.89 10.77 26.16
N HIS A 3 -17.69 9.47 26.40
CA HIS A 3 -16.60 8.72 25.81
C HIS A 3 -16.74 8.86 24.29
N SER A 4 -16.01 9.81 23.72
CA SER A 4 -15.73 9.83 22.30
C SER A 4 -14.85 8.61 22.04
N ASP A 5 -15.49 7.47 21.77
CA ASP A 5 -14.88 6.35 21.09
C ASP A 5 -14.26 6.94 19.82
N ALA A 6 -12.97 7.23 19.87
CA ALA A 6 -12.17 7.47 18.70
C ALA A 6 -12.19 6.14 17.96
N ARG A 7 -13.25 5.92 17.17
CA ARG A 7 -13.32 4.83 16.20
C ARG A 7 -12.05 4.99 15.41
N TYR A 8 -11.07 4.13 15.65
CA TYR A 8 -9.86 4.09 14.85
C TYR A 8 -10.35 3.88 13.42
N GLN A 9 -10.43 4.96 12.63
CA GLN A 9 -10.73 4.86 11.22
C GLN A 9 -9.61 4.01 10.68
N THR A 10 -9.93 2.74 10.44
CA THR A 10 -8.92 1.76 10.07
C THR A 10 -8.50 2.15 8.67
N ALA A 11 -7.25 2.57 8.55
CA ALA A 11 -6.66 2.97 7.29
C ALA A 11 -5.70 1.86 6.84
N TYR A 12 -5.89 1.38 5.64
CA TYR A 12 -5.02 0.40 5.01
C TYR A 12 -4.21 1.09 3.93
N ARG A 13 -2.93 0.75 3.84
CA ARG A 13 -2.07 1.21 2.76
C ARG A 13 -1.82 0.06 1.80
N ILE A 14 -2.15 0.28 0.55
CA ILE A 14 -2.08 -0.70 -0.52
C ILE A 14 -1.05 -0.17 -1.50
N THR A 15 -0.02 -0.96 -1.81
CA THR A 15 0.98 -0.62 -2.82
C THR A 15 0.90 -1.63 -3.95
N TYR A 16 0.46 -1.19 -5.12
CA TYR A 16 0.46 -1.97 -6.34
C TYR A 16 1.81 -1.86 -7.01
N ILE A 17 2.30 -2.99 -7.52
CA ILE A 17 3.59 -3.07 -8.20
C ILE A 17 3.38 -3.77 -9.52
N THR A 18 3.71 -3.08 -10.60
CA THR A 18 3.66 -3.64 -11.95
C THR A 18 5.08 -3.79 -12.47
N LEU A 19 5.44 -4.99 -12.88
CA LEU A 19 6.67 -5.24 -13.64
C LEU A 19 6.33 -5.12 -15.13
N ASP A 20 6.87 -4.11 -15.80
CA ASP A 20 6.92 -4.08 -17.26
C ASP A 20 8.26 -4.68 -17.75
N ASP A 21 8.50 -4.71 -19.06
CA ASP A 21 9.68 -5.35 -19.65
C ASP A 21 11.04 -4.80 -19.13
N VAL A 22 11.07 -3.63 -18.48
CA VAL A 22 12.34 -2.96 -18.12
C VAL A 22 12.35 -2.32 -16.72
N GLN A 23 11.20 -2.05 -16.11
CA GLN A 23 11.07 -1.27 -14.88
C GLN A 23 9.89 -1.70 -14.00
N LEU A 24 10.04 -1.40 -12.70
CA LEU A 24 8.96 -1.55 -11.72
C LEU A 24 8.23 -0.22 -11.57
N HIS A 25 6.91 -0.24 -11.79
CA HIS A 25 6.00 0.86 -11.47
C HIS A 25 5.38 0.64 -10.10
N PHE A 26 5.22 1.75 -9.36
CA PHE A 26 4.67 1.73 -8.01
C PHE A 26 3.54 2.74 -7.91
N GLU A 27 2.38 2.26 -7.46
CA GLU A 27 1.21 3.07 -7.16
C GLU A 27 0.77 2.75 -5.73
N THR A 28 0.46 3.77 -4.94
CA THR A 28 0.05 3.58 -3.54
C THR A 28 -1.29 4.25 -3.27
N GLU A 29 -2.18 3.52 -2.63
CA GLU A 29 -3.49 4.01 -2.19
C GLU A 29 -3.65 3.81 -0.69
N ILE A 30 -4.38 4.74 -0.06
CA ILE A 30 -4.84 4.62 1.31
C ILE A 30 -6.34 4.35 1.26
N ALA A 31 -6.76 3.17 1.73
CA ALA A 31 -8.15 2.83 1.92
C ALA A 31 -8.58 3.27 3.33
N ILE A 32 -9.57 4.15 3.41
CA ILE A 32 -10.10 4.68 4.67
C ILE A 32 -11.58 4.29 4.77
N ALA A 33 -11.99 3.78 5.93
CA ALA A 33 -13.40 3.51 6.21
C ALA A 33 -14.27 4.76 6.00
N ASP A 34 -15.28 4.64 5.15
CA ASP A 34 -16.32 5.65 5.03
C ASP A 34 -17.42 5.45 6.07
N GLY A 35 -18.30 6.44 6.21
CA GLY A 35 -19.40 6.41 7.17
C GLY A 35 -20.50 5.39 6.85
N ASP A 36 -20.50 4.83 5.64
CA ASP A 36 -21.53 3.95 5.10
C ASP A 36 -21.08 2.47 5.11
N GLY A 37 -19.93 2.17 5.73
CA GLY A 37 -19.37 0.82 5.84
C GLY A 37 -18.55 0.37 4.64
N GLY A 38 -18.29 1.28 3.68
CA GLY A 38 -17.37 1.09 2.57
C GLY A 38 -15.96 1.60 2.86
N LEU A 39 -15.13 1.59 1.81
CA LEU A 39 -13.77 2.13 1.83
C LEU A 39 -13.62 3.17 0.72
N THR A 40 -13.16 4.35 1.07
CA THR A 40 -12.71 5.35 0.10
C THR A 40 -11.21 5.19 -0.14
N LEU A 41 -10.80 5.19 -1.41
CA LEU A 41 -9.41 5.09 -1.82
C LEU A 41 -8.83 6.49 -2.10
N GLN A 42 -7.69 6.79 -1.48
CA GLN A 42 -6.95 8.02 -1.70
C GLN A 42 -5.55 7.70 -2.25
N GLN A 43 -5.22 8.28 -3.39
CA GLN A 43 -3.88 8.20 -3.97
C GLN A 43 -2.83 8.81 -3.04
N SER A 44 -1.69 8.15 -2.92
CA SER A 44 -0.59 8.54 -2.06
C SER A 44 0.75 8.22 -2.72
N ALA A 45 1.79 8.93 -2.33
CA ALA A 45 3.13 8.62 -2.78
C ALA A 45 3.64 7.35 -2.09
N THR A 46 4.19 6.41 -2.87
CA THR A 46 4.94 5.28 -2.31
C THR A 46 6.20 5.79 -1.61
N PRO A 47 6.40 5.53 -0.30
CA PRO A 47 7.58 6.02 0.40
C PRO A 47 8.88 5.43 -0.19
N PRO A 48 9.96 6.21 -0.30
CA PRO A 48 11.21 5.74 -0.90
C PRO A 48 11.79 4.49 -0.24
N ALA A 49 11.70 4.38 1.09
CA ALA A 49 12.20 3.23 1.84
C ALA A 49 11.41 1.95 1.50
N GLU A 50 10.09 2.05 1.37
CA GLU A 50 9.23 0.94 0.98
C GLU A 50 9.48 0.54 -0.47
N ARG A 51 9.58 1.52 -1.39
CA ARG A 51 9.92 1.27 -2.78
C ARG A 51 11.22 0.48 -2.90
N ARG A 52 12.24 0.84 -2.11
CA ARG A 52 13.51 0.13 -2.07
C ARG A 52 13.35 -1.31 -1.57
N ALA A 53 12.69 -1.49 -0.43
CA ALA A 53 12.50 -2.81 0.18
C ALA A 53 11.71 -3.75 -0.75
N LEU A 54 10.66 -3.25 -1.39
CA LEU A 54 9.85 -4.02 -2.33
C LEU A 54 10.63 -4.41 -3.59
N ARG A 55 11.48 -3.51 -4.12
CA ARG A 55 12.36 -3.83 -5.25
C ARG A 55 13.35 -4.94 -4.89
N GLU A 56 13.97 -4.86 -3.72
CA GLU A 56 14.91 -5.87 -3.24
C GLU A 56 14.21 -7.24 -3.06
N LEU A 57 12.99 -7.25 -2.52
CA LEU A 57 12.19 -8.47 -2.36
C LEU A 57 11.85 -9.13 -3.71
N ILE A 58 11.40 -8.35 -4.70
CA ILE A 58 11.05 -8.86 -6.03
C ILE A 58 12.27 -9.41 -6.75
N GLN A 59 13.42 -8.71 -6.66
CA GLN A 59 14.68 -9.19 -7.24
C GLN A 59 15.15 -10.50 -6.62
N ALA A 60 15.03 -10.65 -5.29
CA ALA A 60 15.39 -11.88 -4.60
C ALA A 60 14.50 -13.07 -5.00
N GLN A 61 13.20 -12.83 -5.24
CA GLN A 61 12.28 -13.88 -5.68
C GLN A 61 12.51 -14.30 -7.15
N GLY A 62 12.92 -13.38 -8.03
CA GLY A 62 13.30 -13.69 -9.41
C GLY A 62 14.61 -14.49 -9.54
N GLN A 63 15.38 -14.64 -8.45
CA GLN A 63 16.65 -15.37 -8.39
C GLN A 63 16.55 -16.74 -7.70
N ALA A 64 15.37 -17.15 -7.21
CA ALA A 64 15.21 -18.48 -6.65
C ALA A 64 15.21 -19.54 -7.78
N PRO A 65 16.16 -20.51 -7.80
CA PRO A 65 16.03 -21.66 -8.68
C PRO A 65 14.83 -22.49 -8.21
N PHE A 66 13.95 -22.83 -9.14
CA PHE A 66 12.93 -23.86 -8.93
C PHE A 66 13.60 -25.20 -8.61
#